data_AF-A0A5B8YYC8-F1
#
_entry.id   AF-A0A5B8YYC8-F1
#
_cell.length_a   1.000
_cell.length_b   1.000
_cell.length_c   1.000
_cell.angle_alpha   90.00
_cell.angle_beta   90.00
_cell.angle_gamma   90.00
#
_symmetry.space_group_name_H-M   'P 1'
#
loop_
_entity.id
_entity.type
_entity.pdbx_description
1 polymer ?
#
loop_
_entity_poly.entity_id
_entity_poly.type
_entity_poly.pdbx_seq_one_letter_code
_entity_poly.pdbx_strand_id
1 'polypeptide(L)'
;GGKALKMPIAYEGNIDIVHIISWGLSCISSSVTHRVHNDVDLARFFAQYPKYPALPHVLYFPSTSYTPGGYLALSQHFALDAVFGVVPNAFTAPNATLVAQRYNISSKDELPVLLVLHRSGADDDGGAGESDRVVRMPTTLTSLSYREALAFLSTHITDTVAALVAKAQSTRNQHFFEVAESRRVYMMEQLIERQLDIVKEERLQMAREPVLVKEQAVWAKECMQLPKKHRCLAAFVDSTHDPAAKDNAIKVLSLVSVKLL
;
A
#
# COMPACT_ATOMS: atom_id res chain seq x y z
N GLY A 1 1.11 -2.32 -25.26
CA GLY A 1 1.23 -0.88 -25.57
C GLY A 1 0.69 -0.10 -24.39
N GLY A 2 1.50 0.80 -23.84
CA GLY A 2 1.40 1.35 -22.48
C GLY A 2 0.01 1.84 -22.06
N LYS A 3 -0.56 1.19 -21.04
CA LYS A 3 -1.70 1.68 -20.26
C LYS A 3 -1.52 1.28 -18.80
N ALA A 4 -0.60 1.95 -18.14
CA ALA A 4 -0.56 2.11 -16.69
C ALA A 4 0.36 3.31 -16.36
N LEU A 5 -0.01 4.48 -16.87
CA LEU A 5 0.45 5.75 -16.32
C LEU A 5 -0.85 6.48 -16.00
N LYS A 6 -1.06 6.78 -14.71
CA LYS A 6 -2.18 7.60 -14.26
C LYS A 6 -2.29 8.81 -15.19
N MET A 7 -3.43 8.97 -15.85
CA MET A 7 -3.68 10.15 -16.69
C MET A 7 -3.50 11.38 -15.80
N PRO A 8 -2.83 12.45 -16.28
CA PRO A 8 -2.69 13.67 -15.50
C PRO A 8 -4.09 14.18 -15.11
N ILE A 9 -4.32 14.32 -13.80
CA ILE A 9 -5.57 14.80 -13.24
C ILE A 9 -5.45 16.32 -13.13
N ALA A 10 -6.39 17.05 -13.73
CA ALA A 10 -6.45 18.50 -13.55
C ALA A 10 -6.95 18.83 -12.14
N TYR A 11 -6.33 19.82 -11.50
CA TYR A 11 -6.82 20.34 -10.22
C TYR A 11 -8.03 21.25 -10.45
N GLU A 12 -9.19 20.85 -9.94
CA GLU A 12 -10.45 21.61 -10.06
C GLU A 12 -10.94 22.17 -8.70
N GLY A 13 -10.07 22.15 -7.67
CA GLY A 13 -10.39 22.61 -6.32
C GLY A 13 -10.13 24.10 -6.09
N ASN A 14 -10.31 24.54 -4.84
CA ASN A 14 -10.07 25.92 -4.42
C ASN A 14 -8.59 26.31 -4.56
N ILE A 15 -8.31 27.49 -5.11
CA ILE A 15 -6.93 27.98 -5.27
C ILE A 15 -6.44 28.58 -3.94
N ASP A 16 -6.23 27.72 -2.96
CA ASP A 16 -5.55 28.04 -1.71
C ASP A 16 -4.53 26.97 -1.35
N ILE A 17 -3.52 27.38 -0.58
CA ILE A 17 -2.34 26.57 -0.27
C ILE A 17 -2.74 25.24 0.38
N VAL A 18 -3.76 25.23 1.25
CA VAL A 18 -4.16 24.03 1.99
C VAL A 18 -4.76 23.00 1.04
N HIS A 19 -5.70 23.41 0.17
CA HIS A 19 -6.34 22.47 -0.76
C HIS A 19 -5.39 22.00 -1.87
N ILE A 20 -4.48 22.86 -2.34
CA ILE A 20 -3.46 22.46 -3.33
C ILE A 20 -2.49 21.44 -2.73
N ILE A 21 -2.00 21.67 -1.51
CA ILE A 21 -1.10 20.74 -0.82
C ILE A 21 -1.82 19.42 -0.54
N SER A 22 -3.04 19.45 0.00
CA SER A 22 -3.81 18.25 0.26
C SER A 22 -4.04 17.43 -1.01
N TRP A 23 -4.34 18.09 -2.13
CA TRP A 23 -4.50 17.42 -3.41
C TRP A 23 -3.18 16.83 -3.90
N GLY A 24 -2.08 17.60 -3.87
CA GLY A 24 -0.76 17.11 -4.26
C GLY A 24 -0.32 15.88 -3.46
N LEU A 25 -0.58 15.85 -2.15
CA LEU A 25 -0.32 14.69 -1.30
C LEU A 25 -1.20 13.49 -1.67
N SER A 26 -2.47 13.72 -2.02
CA SER A 26 -3.39 12.65 -2.47
C SER A 26 -2.97 12.04 -3.81
N CYS A 27 -2.23 12.78 -4.64
CA CYS A 27 -1.72 12.28 -5.91
C CYS A 27 -0.52 11.33 -5.77
N ILE A 28 0.14 11.28 -4.60
CA ILE A 28 1.26 10.36 -4.38
C ILE A 28 0.70 8.94 -4.38
N SER A 29 1.14 8.14 -5.36
CA SER A 29 0.64 6.77 -5.50
C SER A 29 1.05 5.92 -4.31
N SER A 30 0.08 5.22 -3.72
CA SER A 30 0.29 4.18 -2.70
C SER A 30 0.78 2.86 -3.30
N SER A 31 0.96 2.79 -4.62
CA SER A 31 1.19 1.53 -5.35
C SER A 31 2.47 0.78 -5.04
N VAL A 32 3.46 1.46 -4.48
CA VAL A 32 4.72 0.85 -4.06
C VAL A 32 4.62 0.27 -2.64
N THR A 33 3.62 0.70 -1.87
CA THR A 33 3.44 0.27 -0.48
C THR A 33 2.38 -0.81 -0.33
N HIS A 34 2.69 -1.86 0.41
CA HIS A 34 1.78 -2.93 0.78
C HIS A 34 1.22 -2.70 2.18
N ARG A 35 -0.09 -2.79 2.36
CA ARG A 35 -0.70 -2.71 3.69
C ARG A 35 -0.69 -4.08 4.37
N VAL A 36 -0.19 -4.14 5.59
CA VAL A 36 -0.07 -5.35 6.40
C VAL A 36 -0.97 -5.19 7.63
N HIS A 37 -2.07 -5.93 7.67
CA HIS A 37 -3.03 -5.84 8.79
C HIS A 37 -2.93 -7.03 9.76
N ASN A 38 -2.28 -8.11 9.35
CA ASN A 38 -2.19 -9.38 10.05
C ASN A 38 -0.98 -10.18 9.54
N ASP A 39 -0.73 -11.34 10.16
CA ASP A 39 0.39 -12.24 9.82
C ASP A 39 0.31 -12.81 8.41
N VAL A 40 -0.89 -13.02 7.85
CA VAL A 40 -1.06 -13.52 6.48
C VAL A 40 -0.61 -12.47 5.47
N ASP A 41 -0.98 -11.21 5.70
CA ASP A 41 -0.51 -10.09 4.87
C ASP A 41 1.00 -9.89 5.01
N LEU A 42 1.54 -10.10 6.21
CA LEU A 42 2.98 -10.04 6.47
C LEU A 42 3.74 -11.11 5.68
N ALA A 43 3.25 -12.35 5.67
CA ALA A 43 3.84 -13.43 4.87
C ALA A 43 3.77 -13.13 3.36
N ARG A 44 2.64 -12.58 2.87
CA ARG A 44 2.51 -12.15 1.46
C ARG A 44 3.43 -10.98 1.12
N PHE A 45 3.69 -10.09 2.07
CA PHE A 45 4.63 -8.99 1.92
C PHE A 45 6.06 -9.51 1.73
N PHE A 46 6.50 -10.49 2.52
CA PHE A 46 7.83 -11.11 2.35
C PHE A 46 7.97 -11.99 1.10
N ALA A 47 6.85 -12.44 0.53
CA ALA A 47 6.82 -13.21 -0.71
C ALA A 47 6.81 -12.32 -1.97
N GLN A 48 6.83 -10.98 -1.84
CA GLN A 48 6.85 -10.09 -2.98
C GLN A 48 8.14 -10.23 -3.79
N TYR A 49 8.02 -10.05 -5.10
CA TYR A 49 9.14 -10.00 -6.04
C TYR A 49 10.08 -11.21 -5.98
N PRO A 50 9.57 -12.44 -6.21
CA PRO A 50 10.33 -13.68 -6.05
C PRO A 50 11.60 -13.79 -6.91
N LYS A 51 11.75 -13.00 -7.99
CA LYS A 51 13.00 -12.95 -8.77
C LYS A 51 14.16 -12.26 -8.05
N TYR A 52 13.85 -11.45 -7.02
CA TYR A 52 14.84 -10.74 -6.21
C TYR A 52 14.53 -10.95 -4.71
N PRO A 53 14.64 -12.19 -4.21
CA PRO A 53 14.26 -12.53 -2.84
C PRO A 53 15.15 -11.90 -1.76
N ALA A 54 16.32 -11.40 -2.16
CA ALA A 54 17.29 -10.72 -1.30
C ALA A 54 17.03 -9.21 -1.16
N LEU A 55 16.00 -8.65 -1.82
CA LEU A 55 15.67 -7.23 -1.66
C LEU A 55 15.35 -6.94 -0.18
N PRO A 56 15.88 -5.83 0.36
CA PRO A 56 15.51 -5.40 1.69
C PRO A 56 14.02 -5.06 1.73
N HIS A 57 13.39 -5.45 2.83
CA HIS A 57 12.01 -5.10 3.11
C HIS A 57 11.99 -3.94 4.10
N VAL A 58 11.15 -2.94 3.85
CA VAL A 58 10.99 -1.78 4.72
C VAL A 58 9.60 -1.83 5.34
N LEU A 59 9.51 -1.93 6.66
CA LEU A 59 8.25 -1.91 7.39
C LEU A 59 8.12 -0.62 8.20
N TYR A 60 6.99 0.06 8.02
CA TYR A 60 6.67 1.28 8.76
C TYR A 60 5.42 1.10 9.62
N PHE A 61 5.56 1.47 10.89
CA PHE A 61 4.50 1.48 11.89
C PHE A 61 4.18 2.95 12.21
N PRO A 62 3.19 3.56 11.53
CA PRO A 62 2.79 4.94 11.80
C PRO A 62 2.15 5.09 13.18
N SER A 63 2.30 6.27 13.79
CA SER A 63 1.50 6.69 14.95
C SER A 63 0.04 7.01 14.59
N THR A 64 -0.27 7.12 13.30
CA THR A 64 -1.59 7.43 12.73
C THR A 64 -2.23 6.24 12.03
N SER A 65 -3.54 6.30 11.78
CA SER A 65 -4.29 5.26 11.05
C SER A 65 -4.09 5.27 9.53
N TYR A 66 -3.39 6.28 9.00
CA TYR A 66 -3.10 6.44 7.58
C TYR A 66 -1.60 6.42 7.32
N THR A 67 -1.22 6.18 6.06
CA THR A 67 0.18 6.24 5.59
C THR A 67 0.57 7.69 5.27
N PRO A 68 1.56 8.29 5.96
CA PRO A 68 1.99 9.65 5.70
C PRO A 68 2.58 9.81 4.30
N GLY A 69 2.32 10.95 3.65
CA GLY A 69 2.84 11.26 2.31
C GLY A 69 4.37 11.23 2.22
N GLY A 70 5.07 11.57 3.30
CA GLY A 70 6.54 11.46 3.35
C GLY A 70 7.03 10.01 3.19
N TYR A 71 6.35 9.04 3.80
CA TYR A 71 6.68 7.62 3.64
C TYR A 71 6.35 7.13 2.23
N LEU A 72 5.22 7.56 1.67
CA LEU A 72 4.87 7.24 0.28
C LEU A 72 5.93 7.78 -0.69
N ALA A 73 6.40 9.01 -0.51
CA ALA A 73 7.47 9.59 -1.32
C ALA A 73 8.79 8.81 -1.20
N LEU A 74 9.15 8.35 0.01
CA LEU A 74 10.33 7.48 0.22
C LEU A 74 10.18 6.14 -0.50
N SER A 75 8.99 5.52 -0.43
CA SER A 75 8.74 4.26 -1.13
C SER A 75 8.91 4.40 -2.64
N GLN A 76 8.43 5.51 -3.22
CA GLN A 76 8.60 5.80 -4.65
C GLN A 76 10.08 6.01 -5.02
N HIS A 77 10.86 6.62 -4.13
CA HIS A 77 12.29 6.85 -4.36
C HIS A 77 13.09 5.54 -4.50
N PHE A 78 12.73 4.52 -3.72
CA PHE A 78 13.40 3.21 -3.69
C PHE A 78 12.56 2.09 -4.33
N ALA A 79 11.61 2.42 -5.20
CA ALA A 79 10.60 1.48 -5.70
C ALA A 79 11.18 0.28 -6.46
N LEU A 80 12.42 0.38 -6.93
CA LEU A 80 13.14 -0.69 -7.65
C LEU A 80 14.14 -1.45 -6.77
N ASP A 81 14.36 -0.97 -5.54
CA ASP A 81 15.51 -1.33 -4.71
C ASP A 81 15.10 -1.95 -3.37
N ALA A 82 13.83 -1.84 -2.99
CA ALA A 82 13.30 -2.41 -1.75
C ALA A 82 11.78 -2.66 -1.85
N VAL A 83 11.27 -3.49 -0.95
CA VAL A 83 9.83 -3.74 -0.80
C VAL A 83 9.29 -2.92 0.36
N PHE A 84 8.28 -2.09 0.12
CA PHE A 84 7.73 -1.21 1.15
C PHE A 84 6.41 -1.72 1.70
N GLY A 85 6.33 -1.83 3.03
CA GLY A 85 5.15 -2.25 3.76
C GLY A 85 4.77 -1.23 4.83
N VAL A 86 3.49 -1.16 5.16
CA VAL A 86 2.96 -0.33 6.25
C VAL A 86 2.02 -1.15 7.11
N VAL A 87 2.19 -1.05 8.43
CA VAL A 87 1.32 -1.69 9.43
C VAL A 87 0.52 -0.59 10.13
N PRO A 88 -0.60 -0.13 9.55
CA PRO A 88 -1.43 0.89 10.18
C PRO A 88 -2.11 0.32 11.43
N ASN A 89 -2.48 1.19 12.36
CA ASN A 89 -3.30 0.83 13.53
C ASN A 89 -2.65 -0.16 14.51
N ALA A 90 -1.32 -0.24 14.57
CA ALA A 90 -0.64 -0.92 15.68
C ALA A 90 -1.15 -0.35 17.02
N PHE A 91 -1.48 -1.24 17.98
CA PHE A 91 -2.10 -0.92 19.27
C PHE A 91 -3.52 -0.34 19.22
N THR A 92 -4.13 -0.25 18.05
CA THR A 92 -5.56 0.07 17.87
C THR A 92 -6.34 -1.15 17.34
N ALA A 93 -5.69 -2.03 16.57
CA ALA A 93 -6.24 -3.29 16.09
C ALA A 93 -5.44 -4.49 16.63
N PRO A 94 -6.08 -5.56 17.16
CA PRO A 94 -5.37 -6.70 17.75
C PRO A 94 -4.36 -7.38 16.81
N ASN A 95 -4.75 -7.63 15.55
CA ASN A 95 -3.88 -8.30 14.58
C ASN A 95 -2.66 -7.45 14.18
N ALA A 96 -2.83 -6.14 14.00
CA ALA A 96 -1.72 -5.22 13.74
C ALA A 96 -0.80 -5.09 14.96
N THR A 97 -1.35 -5.23 16.17
CA THR A 97 -0.57 -5.23 17.42
C THR A 97 0.32 -6.46 17.52
N LEU A 98 -0.18 -7.65 17.14
CA LEU A 98 0.64 -8.87 17.07
C LEU A 98 1.81 -8.72 16.09
N VAL A 99 1.56 -8.11 14.92
CA VAL A 99 2.62 -7.82 13.95
C VAL A 99 3.68 -6.88 14.54
N ALA A 100 3.27 -5.81 15.25
CA ALA A 100 4.20 -4.89 15.90
C ALA A 100 5.04 -5.57 17.00
N GLN A 101 4.42 -6.42 17.81
CA GLN A 101 5.08 -7.16 18.90
C GLN A 101 6.14 -8.15 18.38
N ARG A 102 5.96 -8.74 17.18
CA ARG A 102 7.00 -9.58 16.53
C ARG A 102 8.31 -8.83 16.31
N TYR A 103 8.25 -7.51 16.15
CA TYR A 103 9.41 -6.65 15.94
C TYR A 103 9.85 -5.90 17.21
N ASN A 104 9.50 -6.43 18.39
CA ASN A 104 9.82 -5.85 19.69
C ASN A 104 9.30 -4.41 19.88
N ILE A 105 8.20 -4.06 19.21
CA ILE A 105 7.47 -2.82 19.48
C ILE A 105 6.38 -3.18 20.49
N SER A 106 6.51 -2.67 21.71
CA SER A 106 5.73 -3.13 22.87
C SER A 106 4.56 -2.20 23.20
N SER A 107 4.63 -0.94 22.78
CA SER A 107 3.60 0.05 23.11
C SER A 107 3.40 1.10 22.01
N LYS A 108 2.26 1.80 22.10
CA LYS A 108 1.92 2.91 21.20
C LYS A 108 2.90 4.08 21.29
N ASP A 109 3.53 4.28 22.44
CA ASP A 109 4.46 5.40 22.68
C ASP A 109 5.78 5.24 21.93
N GLU A 110 6.06 4.04 21.42
CA GLU A 110 7.21 3.79 20.56
C GLU A 110 7.00 4.21 19.10
N LEU A 111 5.75 4.51 18.72
CA LEU A 111 5.40 4.89 17.35
C LEU A 111 5.70 6.38 17.10
N PRO A 112 6.18 6.76 15.90
CA PRO A 112 6.35 5.91 14.72
C PRO A 112 7.65 5.10 14.71
N VAL A 113 7.62 3.90 14.11
CA VAL A 113 8.81 3.03 13.94
C VAL A 113 9.03 2.72 12.47
N LEU A 114 10.27 2.85 12.00
CA LEU A 114 10.71 2.43 10.67
C LEU A 114 11.77 1.33 10.81
N LEU A 115 11.55 0.21 10.13
CA LEU A 115 12.43 -0.96 10.14
C LEU A 115 12.91 -1.26 8.72
N VAL A 116 14.17 -1.66 8.60
CA VAL A 116 14.71 -2.31 7.40
C VAL A 116 15.05 -3.75 7.76
N LEU A 117 14.54 -4.69 7.00
CA LEU A 117 14.73 -6.11 7.18
C LEU A 117 15.55 -6.64 6.02
N HIS A 118 16.72 -7.19 6.36
CA HIS A 118 17.58 -7.88 5.40
C HIS A 118 17.37 -9.38 5.56
N ARG A 119 16.98 -10.02 4.47
CA ARG A 119 16.89 -11.47 4.44
C ARG A 119 18.28 -12.06 4.67
N SER A 120 18.41 -12.99 5.61
CA SER A 120 19.67 -13.71 5.82
C SER A 120 20.05 -14.44 4.54
N GLY A 121 21.27 -14.25 4.06
CA GLY A 121 21.79 -15.02 2.93
C GLY A 121 21.88 -16.49 3.30
N ALA A 122 21.74 -17.38 2.31
CA ALA A 122 21.98 -18.82 2.52
C ALA A 122 23.43 -19.14 2.92
N ASP A 123 24.35 -18.20 2.70
CA ASP A 123 25.78 -18.34 2.98
C ASP A 123 26.19 -17.78 4.36
N ASP A 124 25.28 -17.13 5.10
CA ASP A 124 25.53 -16.62 6.46
C ASP A 124 25.28 -17.73 7.49
N ASP A 125 26.09 -18.79 7.40
CA ASP A 125 25.98 -20.00 8.20
C ASP A 125 26.53 -19.77 9.62
N GLY A 126 25.63 -19.33 10.49
CA GLY A 126 25.81 -19.21 11.93
C GLY A 126 24.71 -19.91 12.72
N GLY A 127 24.12 -20.98 12.18
CA GLY A 127 23.44 -22.03 12.93
C GLY A 127 22.50 -21.58 14.06
N ALA A 128 21.64 -20.60 13.84
CA ALA A 128 20.49 -20.29 14.71
C ALA A 128 19.48 -19.35 14.01
N GLY A 129 18.57 -19.93 13.23
CA GLY A 129 17.27 -19.34 12.91
C GLY A 129 17.19 -18.54 11.60
N GLU A 130 16.20 -18.89 10.80
CA GLU A 130 15.68 -18.22 9.60
C GLU A 130 15.12 -16.81 9.91
N SER A 131 15.86 -15.98 10.64
CA SER A 131 15.40 -14.66 11.09
C SER A 131 16.08 -13.55 10.30
N ASP A 132 15.28 -12.73 9.62
CA ASP A 132 15.76 -11.54 8.93
C ASP A 132 16.52 -10.63 9.91
N ARG A 133 17.65 -10.07 9.46
CA ARG A 133 18.35 -9.03 10.22
C ARG A 133 17.50 -7.76 10.18
N VAL A 134 16.94 -7.40 11.34
CA VAL A 134 16.12 -6.20 11.51
C VAL A 134 16.98 -5.03 11.98
N VAL A 135 16.95 -3.93 11.24
CA VAL A 135 17.57 -2.65 11.60
C VAL A 135 16.48 -1.62 11.86
N ARG A 136 16.40 -1.11 13.09
CA ARG A 136 15.44 -0.09 13.51
C ARG A 136 16.04 1.31 13.34
N MET A 137 15.31 2.21 12.68
CA MET A 137 15.67 3.63 12.65
C MET A 137 15.69 4.18 14.09
N PRO A 138 16.71 4.94 14.49
CA PRO A 138 16.77 5.57 15.80
C PRO A 138 15.51 6.41 16.09
N THR A 139 15.02 6.34 17.32
CA THR A 139 13.76 6.93 17.74
C THR A 139 13.77 8.45 17.54
N THR A 140 12.75 8.98 16.86
CA THR A 140 12.49 10.42 16.75
C THR A 140 11.21 10.76 17.52
N LEU A 141 11.18 11.92 18.18
CA LEU A 141 10.23 12.17 19.28
C LEU A 141 8.75 12.37 18.86
N THR A 142 8.41 12.54 17.58
CA THR A 142 7.01 12.88 17.20
C THR A 142 6.55 12.43 15.81
N SER A 143 7.42 12.37 14.80
CA SER A 143 7.02 12.09 13.42
C SER A 143 8.21 11.68 12.55
N LEU A 144 7.97 10.83 11.55
CA LEU A 144 8.98 10.45 10.57
C LEU A 144 9.45 11.67 9.76
N SER A 145 10.66 12.14 9.99
CA SER A 145 11.32 13.16 9.17
C SER A 145 11.73 12.56 7.83
N TYR A 146 11.25 13.13 6.72
CA TYR A 146 11.59 12.66 5.37
C TYR A 146 13.11 12.61 5.15
N ARG A 147 13.83 13.66 5.58
CA ARG A 147 15.28 13.77 5.38
C ARG A 147 16.05 12.72 6.17
N GLU A 148 15.67 12.50 7.43
CA GLU A 148 16.35 11.53 8.30
C GLU A 148 16.05 10.10 7.86
N ALA A 149 14.79 9.84 7.49
CA ALA A 149 14.38 8.54 6.97
C ALA A 149 15.05 8.25 5.61
N LEU A 150 15.17 9.24 4.72
CA LEU A 150 15.93 9.09 3.48
C LEU A 150 17.39 8.73 3.77
N ALA A 151 18.06 9.47 4.65
CA ALA A 151 19.46 9.21 4.99
C ALA A 151 19.66 7.82 5.61
N PHE A 152 18.74 7.41 6.50
CA PHE A 152 18.73 6.08 7.10
C PHE A 152 18.55 5.00 6.03
N LEU A 153 17.52 5.11 5.19
CA LEU A 153 17.25 4.15 4.12
C LEU A 153 18.40 4.08 3.10
N SER A 154 18.99 5.21 2.70
CA SER A 154 20.17 5.24 1.82
C SER A 154 21.39 4.55 2.40
N THR A 155 21.50 4.46 3.73
CA THR A 155 22.61 3.77 4.40
C THR A 155 22.40 2.25 4.42
N HIS A 156 21.14 1.79 4.44
CA HIS A 156 20.80 0.38 4.58
C HIS A 156 20.39 -0.28 3.26
N ILE A 157 19.86 0.46 2.30
CA ILE A 157 19.53 -0.03 0.94
C ILE A 157 20.72 0.30 0.04
N THR A 158 21.74 -0.57 0.07
CA THR A 158 23.03 -0.29 -0.58
C THR A 158 23.16 -0.85 -1.99
N ASP A 159 22.51 -1.97 -2.30
CA ASP A 159 22.54 -2.61 -3.62
C ASP A 159 21.46 -2.01 -4.54
N THR A 160 21.47 -0.69 -4.75
CA THR A 160 20.48 -0.03 -5.60
C THR A 160 20.82 -0.19 -7.09
N VAL A 161 19.82 -0.11 -7.96
CA VAL A 161 19.99 -0.03 -9.42
C VAL A 161 20.98 1.08 -9.77
N ALA A 162 20.88 2.25 -9.13
CA ALA A 162 21.81 3.36 -9.34
C ALA A 162 23.25 3.01 -8.93
N ALA A 163 23.43 2.34 -7.79
CA ALA A 163 24.76 1.89 -7.33
C ALA A 163 25.35 0.82 -8.28
N LEU A 164 24.54 -0.11 -8.77
CA LEU A 164 24.95 -1.12 -9.74
C LEU A 164 25.39 -0.49 -11.06
N VAL A 165 24.64 0.51 -11.57
CA VAL A 165 25.02 1.25 -12.78
C VAL A 165 26.32 2.03 -12.57
N ALA A 166 26.48 2.72 -11.43
CA ALA A 166 27.72 3.44 -11.12
C ALA A 166 28.92 2.48 -10.99
N LYS A 167 28.72 1.29 -10.41
CA LYS A 167 29.73 0.23 -10.34
C LYS A 167 30.07 -0.31 -11.74
N ALA A 168 29.07 -0.51 -12.60
CA ALA A 168 29.28 -0.94 -13.99
C ALA A 168 30.14 0.08 -14.76
N GLN A 169 29.85 1.37 -14.61
CA GLN A 169 30.59 2.45 -15.27
C GLN A 169 32.03 2.57 -14.78
N SER A 170 32.23 2.56 -13.46
CA SER A 170 33.56 2.67 -12.86
C SER A 170 34.46 1.45 -13.14
N THR A 171 33.87 0.25 -13.23
CA THR A 171 34.61 -1.00 -13.47
C THR A 171 34.60 -1.45 -14.94
N ARG A 172 33.85 -0.77 -15.82
CA ARG A 172 33.57 -1.17 -17.21
C ARG A 172 33.07 -2.62 -17.33
N ASN A 173 32.35 -3.10 -16.32
CA ASN A 173 31.84 -4.46 -16.28
C ASN A 173 30.39 -4.49 -16.76
N GLN A 174 30.18 -5.08 -17.93
CA GLN A 174 28.87 -5.22 -18.58
C GLN A 174 27.87 -6.00 -17.73
N HIS A 175 28.34 -6.96 -16.94
CA HIS A 175 27.47 -7.80 -16.11
C HIS A 175 26.67 -6.97 -15.08
N PHE A 176 27.29 -5.97 -14.44
CA PHE A 176 26.57 -5.12 -13.49
C PHE A 176 25.48 -4.28 -14.17
N PHE A 177 25.70 -3.88 -15.42
CA PHE A 177 24.68 -3.18 -16.20
C PHE A 177 23.50 -4.09 -16.54
N GLU A 178 23.76 -5.33 -16.96
CA GLU A 178 22.73 -6.32 -17.25
C GLU A 178 21.89 -6.68 -16.03
N VAL A 179 22.52 -6.84 -14.86
CA VAL A 179 21.82 -7.07 -13.59
C VAL A 179 20.94 -5.88 -13.21
N ALA A 180 21.45 -4.65 -13.33
CA ALA A 180 20.71 -3.44 -13.02
C ALA A 180 19.49 -3.27 -13.93
N GLU A 181 19.66 -3.44 -15.24
CA GLU A 181 18.57 -3.34 -16.22
C GLU A 181 17.53 -4.45 -16.04
N SER A 182 17.97 -5.69 -15.78
CA SER A 182 17.06 -6.81 -15.51
C SER A 182 16.19 -6.55 -14.27
N ARG A 183 16.78 -5.95 -13.23
CA ARG A 183 16.03 -5.56 -12.03
C ARG A 183 15.05 -4.45 -12.32
N ARG A 184 15.51 -3.39 -13.01
CA ARG A 184 14.68 -2.26 -13.40
C ARG A 184 13.44 -2.70 -14.19
N VAL A 185 13.63 -3.53 -15.22
CA VAL A 185 12.53 -4.03 -16.06
C VAL A 185 11.53 -4.83 -15.25
N TYR A 186 12.00 -5.82 -14.47
CA TYR A 186 11.11 -6.65 -13.67
C TYR A 186 10.33 -5.85 -12.63
N MET A 187 11.00 -4.98 -11.88
CA MET A 187 10.35 -4.17 -10.85
C MET A 187 9.33 -3.21 -11.46
N MET A 188 9.62 -2.61 -12.61
CA MET A 188 8.65 -1.78 -13.33
C MET A 188 7.42 -2.57 -13.79
N GLU A 189 7.59 -3.78 -14.30
CA GLU A 189 6.46 -4.67 -14.67
C GLU A 189 5.57 -4.97 -13.46
N GLN A 190 6.18 -5.33 -12.33
CA GLN A 190 5.45 -5.64 -11.11
C GLN A 190 4.71 -4.41 -10.54
N LEU A 191 5.30 -3.22 -10.63
CA LEU A 191 4.64 -1.98 -10.22
C LEU A 191 3.45 -1.63 -11.11
N ILE A 192 3.53 -1.89 -12.42
CA ILE A 192 2.42 -1.74 -13.35
C ILE A 192 1.27 -2.68 -12.99
N GLU A 193 1.56 -3.96 -12.75
CA GLU A 193 0.57 -4.94 -12.31
C GLU A 193 -0.11 -4.50 -11.00
N ARG A 194 0.70 -4.07 -10.01
CA ARG A 194 0.17 -3.61 -8.72
C ARG A 194 -0.70 -2.35 -8.86
N GLN A 195 -0.36 -1.44 -9.77
CA GLN A 195 -1.21 -0.27 -10.03
C GLN A 195 -2.58 -0.66 -10.60
N LEU A 196 -2.64 -1.66 -11.48
CA LEU A 196 -3.91 -2.17 -11.99
C LEU A 196 -4.74 -2.83 -10.88
N ASP A 197 -4.09 -3.58 -10.00
CA ASP A 197 -4.74 -4.18 -8.84
C ASP A 197 -5.28 -3.13 -7.87
N ILE A 198 -4.53 -2.07 -7.58
CA ILE A 198 -4.99 -1.01 -6.69
C ILE A 198 -6.13 -0.23 -7.29
N VAL A 199 -6.10 0.09 -8.58
CA VAL A 199 -7.25 0.71 -9.25
C VAL A 199 -8.50 -0.16 -9.11
N LYS A 200 -8.33 -1.49 -9.17
CA LYS A 200 -9.43 -2.43 -8.94
C LYS A 200 -9.86 -2.48 -7.47
N GLU A 201 -8.92 -2.53 -6.52
CA GLU A 201 -9.19 -2.50 -5.07
C GLU A 201 -9.91 -1.20 -4.66
N GLU A 202 -9.42 -0.05 -5.09
CA GLU A 202 -10.04 1.26 -4.86
C GLU A 202 -11.42 1.34 -5.49
N ARG A 203 -11.59 0.85 -6.73
CA ARG A 203 -12.91 0.76 -7.37
C ARG A 203 -13.87 -0.13 -6.58
N LEU A 204 -13.38 -1.23 -6.02
CA LEU A 204 -14.18 -2.13 -5.16
C LEU A 204 -14.51 -1.48 -3.81
N GLN A 205 -13.61 -0.69 -3.21
CA GLN A 205 -13.87 0.04 -1.97
C GLN A 205 -14.83 1.23 -2.15
N MET A 206 -14.76 1.90 -3.29
CA MET A 206 -15.69 2.97 -3.66
C MET A 206 -17.08 2.43 -4.01
N ALA A 207 -17.20 1.15 -4.36
CA ALA A 207 -18.48 0.50 -4.59
C ALA A 207 -19.23 0.41 -3.26
N ARG A 208 -20.29 1.21 -3.10
CA ARG A 208 -21.18 1.11 -1.94
C ARG A 208 -21.91 -0.23 -1.97
N GLU A 209 -21.83 -0.96 -0.87
CA GLU A 209 -22.66 -2.14 -0.68
C GLU A 209 -24.15 -1.75 -0.73
N PRO A 210 -25.00 -2.58 -1.36
CA PRO A 210 -26.44 -2.36 -1.38
C PRO A 210 -27.02 -2.31 0.03
N VAL A 211 -27.77 -1.26 0.34
CA VAL A 211 -28.44 -1.11 1.63
C VAL A 211 -29.80 -1.80 1.58
N LEU A 212 -30.03 -2.75 2.48
CA LEU A 212 -31.32 -3.39 2.65
C LEU A 212 -32.26 -2.50 3.44
N VAL A 213 -33.39 -2.14 2.84
CA VAL A 213 -34.38 -1.25 3.44
C VAL A 213 -35.75 -1.92 3.49
N LYS A 214 -36.36 -1.92 4.68
CA LYS A 214 -37.74 -2.40 4.89
C LYS A 214 -38.75 -1.28 5.10
N GLU A 215 -38.27 -0.09 5.48
CA GLU A 215 -39.10 1.04 5.87
C GLU A 215 -39.05 2.17 4.84
N GLN A 216 -40.21 2.73 4.51
CA GLN A 216 -40.33 3.79 3.51
C GLN A 216 -39.53 5.06 3.87
N ALA A 217 -39.42 5.39 5.16
CA ALA A 217 -38.67 6.54 5.63
C ALA A 217 -37.15 6.38 5.41
N VAL A 218 -36.61 5.19 5.71
CA VAL A 218 -35.21 4.85 5.45
C VAL A 218 -34.93 4.83 3.95
N TRP A 219 -35.90 4.35 3.15
CA TRP A 219 -35.79 4.34 1.69
C TRP A 219 -35.69 5.76 1.11
N ALA A 220 -36.56 6.65 1.57
CA ALA A 220 -36.54 8.04 1.15
C ALA A 220 -35.20 8.72 1.48
N LYS A 221 -34.64 8.44 2.66
CA LYS A 221 -33.34 8.96 3.08
C LYS A 221 -32.19 8.43 2.22
N GLU A 222 -32.10 7.12 2.03
CA GLU A 222 -30.95 6.47 1.38
C GLU A 222 -30.95 6.60 -0.16
N CYS A 223 -32.11 6.89 -0.77
CA CYS A 223 -32.25 6.93 -2.23
C CYS A 223 -32.82 8.24 -2.78
N MET A 224 -33.87 8.80 -2.18
CA MET A 224 -34.61 9.94 -2.73
C MET A 224 -34.02 11.30 -2.31
N GLN A 225 -33.43 11.37 -1.11
CA GLN A 225 -32.88 12.59 -0.51
C GLN A 225 -31.37 12.73 -0.74
N LEU A 226 -30.82 12.06 -1.75
CA LEU A 226 -29.39 12.13 -2.04
C LEU A 226 -28.99 13.52 -2.58
N PRO A 227 -27.75 13.98 -2.31
CA PRO A 227 -27.24 15.23 -2.87
C PRO A 227 -27.31 15.27 -4.40
N LYS A 228 -27.42 16.48 -4.98
CA LYS A 228 -27.39 16.66 -6.44
C LYS A 228 -26.12 16.01 -7.01
N LYS A 229 -26.27 15.20 -8.07
CA LYS A 229 -25.26 14.34 -8.77
C LYS A 229 -25.23 12.86 -8.39
N HIS A 230 -25.96 12.42 -7.37
CA HIS A 230 -26.06 10.98 -7.08
C HIS A 230 -27.17 10.31 -7.92
N ARG A 231 -26.93 9.05 -8.33
CA ARG A 231 -27.93 8.17 -8.95
C ARG A 231 -28.19 7.01 -8.01
N CYS A 232 -29.46 6.68 -7.78
CA CYS A 232 -29.85 5.54 -6.97
C CYS A 232 -30.40 4.42 -7.85
N LEU A 233 -29.97 3.19 -7.58
CA LEU A 233 -30.52 1.96 -8.15
C LEU A 233 -31.12 1.13 -7.05
N ALA A 234 -32.29 0.56 -7.32
CA ALA A 234 -33.09 -0.15 -6.35
C ALA A 234 -33.68 -1.40 -6.95
N ALA A 235 -33.73 -2.46 -6.16
CA ALA A 235 -34.49 -3.65 -6.46
C ALA A 235 -35.53 -3.83 -5.35
N PHE A 236 -36.80 -3.97 -5.76
CA PHE A 236 -37.88 -4.33 -4.85
C PHE A 236 -38.01 -5.84 -4.86
N VAL A 237 -37.79 -6.46 -3.71
CA VAL A 237 -37.83 -7.91 -3.55
C VAL A 237 -38.99 -8.26 -2.66
N ASP A 238 -39.90 -9.11 -3.15
CA ASP A 238 -40.88 -9.77 -2.31
C ASP A 238 -40.27 -11.06 -1.74
N SER A 239 -39.75 -10.95 -0.52
CA SER A 239 -39.11 -12.08 0.18
C SER A 239 -40.09 -13.13 0.69
N THR A 240 -41.41 -12.93 0.53
CA THR A 240 -42.42 -13.91 0.97
C THR A 240 -42.58 -15.08 0.00
N HIS A 241 -42.17 -14.91 -1.28
CA HIS A 241 -42.32 -15.91 -2.34
C HIS A 241 -41.01 -16.59 -2.74
N ASP A 242 -39.86 -15.94 -2.60
CA ASP A 242 -38.54 -16.51 -2.89
C ASP A 242 -37.48 -16.02 -1.87
N PRO A 243 -37.07 -16.87 -0.91
CA PRO A 243 -36.05 -16.52 0.07
C PRO A 243 -34.68 -16.18 -0.55
N ALA A 244 -34.35 -16.75 -1.71
CA ALA A 244 -33.08 -16.52 -2.41
C ALA A 244 -33.08 -15.24 -3.25
N ALA A 245 -34.25 -14.69 -3.58
CA ALA A 245 -34.38 -13.46 -4.35
C ALA A 245 -33.69 -12.27 -3.67
N LYS A 246 -33.70 -12.24 -2.33
CA LYS A 246 -33.03 -11.21 -1.54
C LYS A 246 -31.51 -11.26 -1.76
N ASP A 247 -30.90 -12.42 -1.57
CA ASP A 247 -29.44 -12.58 -1.68
C ASP A 247 -28.96 -12.39 -3.13
N ASN A 248 -29.77 -12.83 -4.10
CA ASN A 248 -29.51 -12.58 -5.51
C ASN A 248 -29.58 -11.09 -5.87
N ALA A 249 -30.58 -10.35 -5.36
CA ALA A 249 -30.69 -8.92 -5.60
C ALA A 249 -29.51 -8.14 -5.01
N ILE A 250 -29.06 -8.49 -3.81
CA ILE A 250 -27.85 -7.91 -3.19
C ILE A 250 -26.64 -8.18 -4.09
N LYS A 251 -26.43 -9.44 -4.50
CA LYS A 251 -25.29 -9.81 -5.34
C LYS A 251 -25.28 -9.06 -6.68
N VAL A 252 -26.43 -8.93 -7.33
CA VAL A 252 -26.56 -8.21 -8.60
C VAL A 252 -26.33 -6.71 -8.42
N LEU A 253 -26.93 -6.09 -7.40
CA LEU A 253 -26.74 -4.65 -7.14
C LEU A 253 -25.29 -4.33 -6.75
N SER A 254 -24.62 -5.20 -5.99
CA SER A 254 -23.19 -5.07 -5.71
C SER A 254 -22.37 -5.09 -7.01
N LEU A 255 -22.64 -6.05 -7.91
CA LEU A 255 -21.95 -6.12 -9.21
C LEU A 255 -22.21 -4.90 -10.10
N VAL A 256 -23.44 -4.38 -10.10
CA VAL A 256 -23.82 -3.19 -10.85
C VAL A 256 -23.14 -1.94 -10.27
N SER A 257 -23.06 -1.81 -8.94
CA SER A 257 -22.39 -0.70 -8.28
C SER A 257 -20.91 -0.60 -8.69
N VAL A 258 -20.23 -1.74 -8.81
CA VAL A 258 -18.84 -1.82 -9.29
C VAL A 258 -18.74 -1.41 -10.77
N LYS A 259 -19.70 -1.83 -11.62
CA LYS A 259 -19.69 -1.53 -13.06
C LYS A 259 -19.99 -0.06 -13.39
N LEU A 260 -20.71 0.64 -12.52
CA LEU A 260 -21.12 2.03 -12.72
C LEU A 260 -20.08 3.06 -12.24
N LEU A 261 -19.04 2.61 -11.54
CA LEU A 261 -17.80 3.34 -11.28
C LEU A 261 -16.83 3.19 -12.46
#